data_AF-A0A1P8WYP0-F1
#
_entry.id   AF-A0A1P8WYP0-F1
#
_cell.length_a   1.000
_cell.length_b   1.000
_cell.length_c   1.000
_cell.angle_alpha   90.00
_cell.angle_beta   90.00
_cell.angle_gamma   90.00
#
_symmetry.space_group_name_H-M   'P 1'
#
loop_
_entity.id
_entity.type
_entity.pdbx_description
1 polymer ?
#
loop_
_entity_poly.entity_id
_entity_poly.type
_entity_poly.pdbx_seq_one_letter_code
_entity_poly.pdbx_strand_id
1 'polypeptide(L)'
;MDRPQRRIGRRLAIAAVVLCGLAAAVWAILPNGKLARIERHARCYDPAALPQVETLADGRKAMRLRVLLWNVEGLPWPIRSGRAPKLAAIAGWIAKRRKAGLGPDILILHKAFTPEASRIATAAGYANILPGPAVDRPRHMPVPIPLAGHAEAGRWWKGEGIGKWLDSGLYVATDLPLPKAIGDPPLPAYASDAFYAGSCAGYDCLSNKGGMIVHAALPGAPEPLAIFNTHRNSREPSGVSIARAEAAHVMQTLENDALLHGFGGNGAMIAAGDFNNYRAGDKTGRFATDPAFRLAAKGAGFAARAAPMTDAKAWTDAYDLLGFRSSSAMRVEPLAVATLFDGKNGPVLSDHAAQYVIFRLSWRADAPAAPVLMPTCTL
;
A
#
# COMPACT_ATOMS: atom_id res chain seq x y z
N MET A 1 -5.66 73.67 2.11
CA MET A 1 -5.13 72.57 1.28
C MET A 1 -5.75 71.27 1.77
N ASP A 2 -6.95 70.95 1.31
CA ASP A 2 -7.65 69.72 1.71
C ASP A 2 -7.30 68.58 0.75
N ARG A 3 -6.63 67.55 1.28
CA ARG A 3 -6.41 66.29 0.55
C ARG A 3 -7.73 65.54 0.46
N PRO A 4 -8.23 65.18 -0.73
CA PRO A 4 -9.43 64.37 -0.83
C PRO A 4 -9.15 62.99 -0.25
N GLN A 5 -9.87 62.64 0.83
CA GLN A 5 -9.94 61.27 1.35
C GLN A 5 -10.44 60.36 0.22
N ARG A 6 -9.51 59.67 -0.44
CA ARG A 6 -9.80 58.69 -1.48
C ARG A 6 -10.71 57.61 -0.87
N ARG A 7 -11.94 57.50 -1.39
CA ARG A 7 -12.94 56.43 -1.13
C ARG A 7 -12.48 55.05 -1.66
N ILE A 8 -11.23 54.68 -1.40
CA ILE A 8 -10.63 53.41 -1.82
C ILE A 8 -10.97 52.28 -0.82
N GLY A 9 -11.39 52.60 0.42
CA GLY A 9 -11.55 51.60 1.49
C GLY A 9 -12.72 50.61 1.34
N ARG A 10 -13.91 51.05 0.94
CA ARG A 10 -15.12 50.18 1.02
C ARG A 10 -15.20 49.12 -0.08
N ARG A 11 -14.84 49.47 -1.32
CA ARG A 11 -14.86 48.53 -2.45
C ARG A 11 -13.75 47.48 -2.34
N LEU A 12 -12.55 47.88 -1.88
CA LEU A 12 -11.47 46.93 -1.60
C LEU A 12 -11.81 46.01 -0.43
N ALA A 13 -12.43 46.52 0.64
CA ALA A 13 -12.87 45.69 1.76
C ALA A 13 -13.93 44.65 1.33
N ILE A 14 -14.92 45.05 0.53
CA ILE A 14 -15.93 44.12 0.00
C ILE A 14 -15.27 43.07 -0.91
N ALA A 15 -14.37 43.47 -1.81
CA ALA A 15 -13.65 42.54 -2.67
C ALA A 15 -12.80 41.54 -1.86
N ALA A 16 -12.10 42.02 -0.82
CA ALA A 16 -11.32 41.17 0.07
C ALA A 16 -12.21 40.15 0.81
N VAL A 17 -13.35 40.58 1.35
CA VAL A 17 -14.31 39.68 2.03
C VAL A 17 -14.87 38.63 1.07
N VAL A 18 -15.23 39.01 -0.16
CA VAL A 18 -15.71 38.06 -1.18
C VAL A 18 -14.62 37.07 -1.57
N LEU A 19 -13.40 37.53 -1.80
CA LEU A 19 -12.26 36.65 -2.13
C LEU A 19 -11.90 35.71 -0.98
N CYS A 20 -11.89 36.19 0.27
CA CYS A 20 -11.68 35.37 1.45
C CYS A 20 -12.83 34.36 1.65
N GLY A 21 -14.08 34.77 1.41
CA GLY A 21 -15.25 33.88 1.47
C GLY A 21 -15.21 32.78 0.41
N LEU A 22 -14.82 33.11 -0.83
CA LEU A 22 -14.61 32.14 -1.90
C LEU A 22 -13.44 31.21 -1.58
N ALA A 23 -12.32 31.73 -1.07
CA ALA A 23 -11.18 30.91 -0.65
C ALA A 23 -11.56 29.96 0.49
N ALA A 24 -12.33 30.41 1.47
CA ALA A 24 -12.84 29.58 2.56
C ALA A 24 -13.83 28.51 2.06
N ALA A 25 -14.72 28.86 1.13
CA ALA A 25 -15.64 27.90 0.51
C ALA A 25 -14.90 26.84 -0.31
N VAL A 26 -13.88 27.24 -1.08
CA VAL A 26 -12.99 26.31 -1.80
C VAL A 26 -12.22 25.44 -0.82
N TRP A 27 -11.68 26.01 0.26
CA TRP A 27 -10.95 25.25 1.28
C TRP A 27 -11.83 24.21 1.97
N ALA A 28 -13.09 24.55 2.27
CA ALA A 28 -14.05 23.66 2.92
C ALA A 28 -14.44 22.45 2.07
N ILE A 29 -14.27 22.52 0.75
CA ILE A 29 -14.55 21.43 -0.19
C ILE A 29 -13.28 20.68 -0.65
N LEU A 30 -12.09 21.13 -0.22
CA LEU A 30 -10.86 20.38 -0.47
C LEU A 30 -10.82 19.12 0.39
N PRO A 31 -10.22 18.04 -0.12
CA PRO A 31 -10.16 16.79 0.63
C PRO A 31 -9.32 16.92 1.88
N ASN A 32 -9.89 16.51 3.01
CA ASN A 32 -9.15 16.33 4.26
C ASN A 32 -8.65 14.88 4.34
N GLY A 33 -7.39 14.66 3.94
CA GLY A 33 -6.75 13.35 3.99
C GLY A 33 -6.73 12.70 5.38
N LYS A 34 -6.91 13.46 6.47
CA LYS A 34 -6.98 12.89 7.83
C LYS A 34 -8.28 12.13 8.08
N LEU A 35 -9.39 12.51 7.43
CA LEU A 35 -10.70 11.88 7.65
C LEU A 35 -10.77 10.46 7.09
N ALA A 36 -9.94 10.14 6.09
CA ALA A 36 -9.89 8.80 5.52
C ALA A 36 -9.14 7.82 6.43
N ARG A 37 -8.27 8.29 7.33
CA ARG A 37 -7.38 7.40 8.08
C ARG A 37 -8.14 6.53 9.07
N ILE A 38 -7.97 5.21 8.96
CA ILE A 38 -8.43 4.24 9.96
C ILE A 38 -7.25 3.40 10.41
N GLU A 39 -7.08 3.25 11.72
CA GLU A 39 -6.04 2.40 12.28
C GLU A 39 -6.64 1.53 13.38
N ARG A 40 -6.33 0.24 13.37
CA ARG A 40 -6.80 -0.73 14.35
C ARG A 40 -5.70 -1.73 14.63
N HIS A 41 -5.41 -1.92 15.91
CA HIS A 41 -4.49 -2.94 16.40
C HIS A 41 -5.27 -3.88 17.31
N ALA A 42 -5.27 -5.16 16.97
CA ALA A 42 -5.86 -6.18 17.81
C ALA A 42 -5.03 -6.31 19.10
N ARG A 43 -5.70 -6.47 20.25
CA ARG A 43 -5.04 -6.73 21.54
C ARG A 43 -4.82 -8.23 21.80
N CYS A 44 -5.50 -9.07 21.02
CA CYS A 44 -5.48 -10.51 21.08
C CYS A 44 -5.70 -11.07 19.66
N TYR A 45 -5.43 -12.35 19.45
CA TYR A 45 -5.83 -13.05 18.21
C TYR A 45 -6.69 -14.27 18.54
N ASP A 46 -7.52 -14.67 17.57
CA ASP A 46 -8.29 -15.91 17.64
C ASP A 46 -7.64 -16.97 16.74
N PRO A 47 -6.98 -18.01 17.30
CA PRO A 47 -6.39 -19.09 16.52
C PRO A 47 -7.39 -19.82 15.61
N ALA A 48 -8.67 -19.88 15.99
CA ALA A 48 -9.70 -20.56 15.21
C ALA A 48 -10.10 -19.76 13.95
N ALA A 49 -9.92 -18.43 13.99
CA ALA A 49 -10.17 -17.55 12.85
C ALA A 49 -9.02 -17.52 11.83
N LEU A 50 -7.86 -18.08 12.16
CA LEU A 50 -6.69 -18.10 11.28
C LEU A 50 -6.72 -19.27 10.29
N PRO A 51 -6.02 -19.15 9.15
CA PRO A 51 -5.73 -20.30 8.31
C PRO A 51 -5.00 -21.39 9.09
N GLN A 52 -5.47 -22.63 8.95
CA GLN A 52 -4.97 -23.75 9.73
C GLN A 52 -3.60 -24.22 9.23
N VAL A 53 -2.77 -24.67 10.16
CA VAL A 53 -1.48 -25.29 9.85
C VAL A 53 -1.70 -26.75 9.47
N GLU A 54 -1.34 -27.12 8.24
CA GLU A 54 -1.37 -28.48 7.72
C GLU A 54 0.02 -29.12 7.78
N THR A 55 0.07 -30.46 7.81
CA THR A 55 1.32 -31.21 7.61
C THR A 55 1.34 -31.74 6.19
N LEU A 56 2.38 -31.39 5.43
CA LEU A 56 2.59 -31.83 4.06
C LEU A 56 3.06 -33.29 4.04
N ALA A 57 2.98 -33.93 2.86
CA ALA A 57 3.38 -35.33 2.67
C ALA A 57 4.87 -35.60 3.02
N ASP A 58 5.73 -34.59 2.90
CA ASP A 58 7.16 -34.66 3.26
C ASP A 58 7.43 -34.30 4.73
N GLY A 59 6.39 -34.22 5.56
CA GLY A 59 6.49 -33.91 6.99
C GLY A 59 6.63 -32.43 7.32
N ARG A 60 6.80 -31.53 6.34
CA ARG A 60 6.84 -30.08 6.59
C ARG A 60 5.50 -29.57 7.12
N LYS A 61 5.54 -28.48 7.90
CA LYS A 61 4.35 -27.73 8.27
C LYS A 61 4.07 -26.67 7.22
N ALA A 62 2.81 -26.37 6.98
CA ALA A 62 2.41 -25.36 6.01
C ALA A 62 1.15 -24.62 6.41
N MET A 63 1.02 -23.38 5.94
CA MET A 63 -0.18 -22.56 6.05
C MET A 63 -0.52 -21.98 4.68
N ARG A 64 -1.80 -21.92 4.33
CA ARG A 64 -2.27 -21.29 3.09
C ARG A 64 -2.81 -19.90 3.37
N LEU A 65 -2.27 -18.90 2.70
CA LEU A 65 -2.70 -17.50 2.84
C LEU A 65 -3.29 -17.00 1.52
N ARG A 66 -4.46 -16.38 1.61
CA ARG A 66 -5.14 -15.70 0.51
C ARG A 66 -4.86 -14.21 0.62
N VAL A 67 -4.24 -13.65 -0.41
CA VAL A 67 -3.83 -12.24 -0.44
C VAL A 67 -4.59 -11.54 -1.55
N LEU A 68 -5.30 -10.46 -1.19
CA LEU A 68 -5.96 -9.57 -2.14
C LEU A 68 -5.21 -8.25 -2.20
N LEU A 69 -4.70 -7.90 -3.38
CA LEU A 69 -4.11 -6.62 -3.70
C LEU A 69 -5.07 -5.81 -4.55
N TRP A 70 -5.36 -4.57 -4.16
CA TRP A 70 -6.21 -3.71 -4.96
C TRP A 70 -5.92 -2.22 -4.80
N ASN A 71 -5.52 -1.55 -5.88
CA ASN A 71 -5.73 -0.11 -6.01
C ASN A 71 -7.23 0.16 -6.24
N VAL A 72 -7.90 0.78 -5.27
CA VAL A 72 -9.38 0.90 -5.25
C VAL A 72 -9.90 2.22 -5.84
N GLU A 73 -9.02 3.05 -6.41
CA GLU A 73 -9.37 4.37 -6.97
C GLU A 73 -10.22 5.20 -5.98
N GLY A 74 -9.85 5.18 -4.70
CA GLY A 74 -10.54 5.91 -3.63
C GLY A 74 -10.19 7.40 -3.60
N LEU A 75 -10.15 8.04 -4.77
CA LEU A 75 -9.79 9.45 -4.94
C LEU A 75 -10.95 10.37 -4.54
N PRO A 76 -10.68 11.49 -3.86
CA PRO A 76 -11.73 12.42 -3.46
C PRO A 76 -12.18 13.33 -4.61
N TRP A 77 -13.31 14.01 -4.42
CA TRP A 77 -13.68 15.16 -5.24
C TRP A 77 -12.67 16.31 -5.03
N PRO A 78 -12.32 17.10 -6.06
CA PRO A 78 -12.82 17.08 -7.44
C PRO A 78 -12.09 16.11 -8.38
N ILE A 79 -11.11 15.33 -7.89
CA ILE A 79 -10.30 14.42 -8.73
C ILE A 79 -11.17 13.32 -9.34
N ARG A 80 -12.07 12.75 -8.53
CA ARG A 80 -13.08 11.78 -8.96
C ARG A 80 -14.41 12.03 -8.25
N SER A 81 -15.50 11.69 -8.93
CA SER A 81 -16.86 11.70 -8.40
C SER A 81 -17.51 10.32 -8.58
N GLY A 82 -18.62 10.06 -7.89
CA GLY A 82 -19.39 8.82 -8.05
C GLY A 82 -18.66 7.54 -7.60
N ARG A 83 -17.57 7.64 -6.82
CA ARG A 83 -16.79 6.49 -6.35
C ARG A 83 -17.47 5.72 -5.22
N ALA A 84 -18.29 6.36 -4.40
CA ALA A 84 -18.87 5.76 -3.19
C ALA A 84 -19.63 4.43 -3.45
N PRO A 85 -20.51 4.29 -4.45
CA PRO A 85 -21.18 3.02 -4.74
C PRO A 85 -20.23 1.90 -5.15
N LYS A 86 -19.18 2.22 -5.94
CA LYS A 86 -18.17 1.24 -6.35
C LYS A 86 -17.33 0.78 -5.17
N LEU A 87 -16.89 1.70 -4.30
CA LEU A 87 -16.17 1.37 -3.06
C LEU A 87 -17.02 0.52 -2.11
N ALA A 88 -18.32 0.80 -2.02
CA ALA A 88 -19.27 -0.02 -1.25
C ALA A 88 -19.42 -1.43 -1.85
N ALA A 89 -19.44 -1.57 -3.18
CA ALA A 89 -19.46 -2.88 -3.84
C ALA A 89 -18.17 -3.68 -3.56
N ILE A 90 -17.01 -3.02 -3.55
CA ILE A 90 -15.73 -3.63 -3.16
C ILE A 90 -15.81 -4.14 -1.71
N ALA A 91 -16.22 -3.28 -0.77
CA ALA A 91 -16.38 -3.63 0.63
C ALA A 91 -17.34 -4.82 0.83
N GLY A 92 -18.51 -4.78 0.18
CA GLY A 92 -19.53 -5.81 0.25
C GLY A 92 -19.05 -7.16 -0.28
N TRP A 93 -18.29 -7.17 -1.39
CA TRP A 93 -17.73 -8.40 -1.94
C TRP A 93 -16.71 -9.03 -0.98
N ILE A 94 -15.79 -8.23 -0.42
CA ILE A 94 -14.77 -8.74 0.52
C ILE A 94 -15.43 -9.26 1.80
N ALA A 95 -16.34 -8.49 2.39
CA ALA A 95 -17.06 -8.85 3.61
C ALA A 95 -17.87 -10.14 3.45
N LYS A 96 -18.62 -10.28 2.35
CA LYS A 96 -19.40 -11.49 2.03
C LYS A 96 -18.49 -12.72 1.98
N ARG A 97 -17.33 -12.63 1.34
CA ARG A 97 -16.40 -13.76 1.24
C ARG A 97 -15.76 -14.09 2.57
N ARG A 98 -15.34 -13.09 3.36
CA ARG A 98 -14.79 -13.34 4.70
C ARG A 98 -15.80 -14.01 5.62
N LYS A 99 -17.06 -13.56 5.63
CA LYS A 99 -18.15 -14.22 6.36
C LYS A 99 -18.36 -15.69 5.95
N ALA A 100 -18.11 -16.01 4.67
CA ALA A 100 -18.20 -17.37 4.15
C ALA A 100 -16.92 -18.21 4.37
N GLY A 101 -15.90 -17.68 5.05
CA GLY A 101 -14.60 -18.35 5.19
C GLY A 101 -13.78 -18.44 3.90
N LEU A 102 -14.14 -17.66 2.86
CA LEU A 102 -13.57 -17.67 1.50
C LEU A 102 -12.90 -16.35 1.10
N GLY A 103 -12.76 -15.42 2.05
CA GLY A 103 -12.18 -14.10 1.83
C GLY A 103 -10.66 -14.07 1.95
N PRO A 104 -10.04 -12.91 1.67
CA PRO A 104 -8.61 -12.75 1.87
C PRO A 104 -8.23 -12.78 3.35
N ASP A 105 -7.13 -13.45 3.65
CA ASP A 105 -6.48 -13.47 4.96
C ASP A 105 -5.61 -12.21 5.15
N ILE A 106 -5.10 -11.68 4.03
CA ILE A 106 -4.38 -10.39 3.96
C ILE A 106 -5.02 -9.55 2.86
N LEU A 107 -5.48 -8.35 3.22
CA LEU A 107 -5.95 -7.32 2.29
C LEU A 107 -4.90 -6.22 2.19
N ILE A 108 -4.51 -5.86 0.96
CA ILE A 108 -3.55 -4.81 0.67
C ILE A 108 -4.24 -3.80 -0.26
N LEU A 109 -4.41 -2.56 0.20
CA LEU A 109 -5.06 -1.50 -0.56
C LEU A 109 -4.09 -0.40 -0.96
N HIS A 110 -4.37 0.21 -2.12
CA HIS A 110 -3.80 1.48 -2.56
C HIS A 110 -4.88 2.48 -2.94
N LYS A 111 -4.50 3.76 -2.98
CA LYS A 111 -5.38 4.90 -3.27
C LYS A 111 -6.64 4.93 -2.41
N ALA A 112 -6.59 4.43 -1.17
CA ALA A 112 -7.71 4.50 -0.24
C ALA A 112 -7.76 5.86 0.50
N PHE A 113 -7.88 6.95 -0.26
CA PHE A 113 -7.76 8.32 0.25
C PHE A 113 -9.07 8.94 0.77
N THR A 114 -10.17 8.19 0.74
CA THR A 114 -11.50 8.63 1.16
C THR A 114 -12.01 7.78 2.32
N PRO A 115 -12.89 8.31 3.19
CA PRO A 115 -13.51 7.53 4.25
C PRO A 115 -14.23 6.27 3.75
N GLU A 116 -14.83 6.31 2.56
CA GLU A 116 -15.47 5.15 1.93
C GLU A 116 -14.45 4.07 1.56
N ALA A 117 -13.28 4.47 1.08
CA ALA A 117 -12.25 3.54 0.64
C ALA A 117 -11.54 2.87 1.84
N SER A 118 -11.21 3.62 2.89
CA SER A 118 -10.62 3.02 4.09
C SER A 118 -11.61 2.14 4.84
N ARG A 119 -12.91 2.45 4.79
CA ARG A 119 -13.98 1.62 5.35
C ARG A 119 -14.04 0.21 4.77
N ILE A 120 -13.46 -0.05 3.58
CA ILE A 120 -13.37 -1.39 2.99
C ILE A 120 -12.79 -2.40 4.00
N ALA A 121 -11.68 -2.03 4.67
CA ALA A 121 -11.04 -2.91 5.65
C ALA A 121 -11.90 -3.12 6.91
N THR A 122 -12.58 -2.08 7.39
CA THR A 122 -13.47 -2.19 8.57
C THR A 122 -14.72 -3.00 8.28
N ALA A 123 -15.35 -2.82 7.12
CA ALA A 123 -16.55 -3.54 6.70
C ALA A 123 -16.25 -5.02 6.47
N ALA A 124 -15.03 -5.33 6.05
CA ALA A 124 -14.52 -6.69 5.95
C ALA A 124 -14.26 -7.36 7.32
N GLY A 125 -14.27 -6.61 8.42
CA GLY A 125 -14.14 -7.15 9.77
C GLY A 125 -12.73 -7.63 10.13
N TYR A 126 -11.68 -6.97 9.62
CA TYR A 126 -10.31 -7.29 10.02
C TYR A 126 -10.00 -6.82 11.44
N ALA A 127 -9.26 -7.65 12.19
CA ALA A 127 -8.80 -7.34 13.53
C ALA A 127 -7.68 -6.29 13.53
N ASN A 128 -6.74 -6.39 12.60
CA ASN A 128 -5.70 -5.39 12.37
C ASN A 128 -5.97 -4.61 11.07
N ILE A 129 -5.87 -3.29 11.13
CA ILE A 129 -5.98 -2.36 10.00
C ILE A 129 -4.84 -1.36 10.14
N LEU A 130 -3.83 -1.52 9.30
CA LEU A 130 -2.56 -0.80 9.37
C LEU A 130 -2.48 0.13 8.16
N PRO A 131 -2.68 1.43 8.32
CA PRO A 131 -2.54 2.41 7.24
C PRO A 131 -1.04 2.65 6.93
N GLY A 132 -0.71 3.30 5.82
CA GLY A 132 0.64 3.81 5.58
C GLY A 132 0.90 5.20 6.19
N PRO A 133 1.86 5.96 5.65
CA PRO A 133 2.19 7.29 6.15
C PRO A 133 0.99 8.26 6.14
N ALA A 134 0.72 8.90 7.27
CA ALA A 134 -0.32 9.93 7.41
C ALA A 134 0.10 11.26 6.77
N VAL A 135 -0.84 12.15 6.47
CA VAL A 135 -0.60 13.49 5.89
C VAL A 135 0.50 14.26 6.64
N ASP A 136 0.45 14.21 7.97
CA ASP A 136 1.30 14.95 8.91
C ASP A 136 2.39 14.09 9.55
N ARG A 137 2.58 12.85 9.08
CA ARG A 137 3.63 11.99 9.62
C ARG A 137 5.01 12.57 9.27
N PRO A 138 5.86 12.87 10.26
CA PRO A 138 7.24 13.26 9.98
C PRO A 138 7.99 12.07 9.37
N ARG A 139 8.91 12.37 8.46
CA ARG A 139 9.81 11.36 7.91
C ARG A 139 10.82 10.93 8.97
N HIS A 140 11.07 9.63 9.10
CA HIS A 140 12.04 9.10 10.07
C HIS A 140 13.32 8.59 9.38
N MET A 141 13.20 8.10 8.15
CA MET A 141 14.32 7.68 7.33
C MET A 141 15.19 8.88 6.92
N PRO A 142 16.50 8.68 6.74
CA PRO A 142 17.39 9.71 6.22
C PRO A 142 16.84 10.32 4.93
N VAL A 143 17.00 11.64 4.77
CA VAL A 143 16.69 12.31 3.51
C VAL A 143 17.65 11.78 2.44
N PRO A 144 17.15 11.23 1.33
CA PRO A 144 18.01 10.78 0.25
C PRO A 144 18.68 12.01 -0.39
N ILE A 145 19.84 11.81 -1.01
CA ILE A 145 20.41 12.84 -1.90
C ILE A 145 19.54 12.84 -3.16
N PRO A 146 18.73 13.88 -3.43
CA PRO A 146 17.90 13.91 -4.62
C PRO A 146 18.79 14.05 -5.86
N LEU A 147 18.27 13.65 -7.01
CA LEU A 147 18.90 13.99 -8.29
C LEU A 147 19.03 15.53 -8.39
N ALA A 148 20.23 16.00 -8.72
CA ALA A 148 20.54 17.43 -8.74
C ALA A 148 19.55 18.20 -9.63
N GLY A 149 18.96 19.27 -9.09
CA GLY A 149 17.98 20.10 -9.80
C GLY A 149 16.56 19.53 -9.85
N HIS A 150 16.31 18.29 -9.38
CA HIS A 150 14.98 17.69 -9.48
C HIS A 150 13.97 18.37 -8.56
N ALA A 151 14.34 18.64 -7.31
CA ALA A 151 13.47 19.30 -6.35
C ALA A 151 13.24 20.77 -6.73
N GLU A 152 14.29 21.45 -7.19
CA GLU A 152 14.30 22.86 -7.60
C GLU A 152 13.47 23.11 -8.86
N ALA A 153 13.41 22.14 -9.77
CA ALA A 153 12.54 22.18 -10.96
C ALA A 153 11.04 21.92 -10.65
N GLY A 154 10.66 22.04 -9.37
CA GLY A 154 9.32 21.88 -8.85
C GLY A 154 8.26 22.71 -9.57
N ARG A 155 7.14 22.09 -9.96
CA ARG A 155 5.96 22.77 -10.53
C ARG A 155 4.82 22.85 -9.52
N TRP A 156 4.69 23.99 -8.84
CA TRP A 156 3.65 24.20 -7.81
C TRP A 156 2.23 24.01 -8.35
N TRP A 157 1.94 24.43 -9.58
CA TRP A 157 0.64 24.24 -10.22
C TRP A 157 0.35 22.78 -10.61
N LYS A 158 1.33 21.89 -10.44
CA LYS A 158 1.20 20.43 -10.55
C LYS A 158 1.21 19.73 -9.19
N GLY A 159 1.22 20.47 -8.09
CA GLY A 159 1.22 19.91 -6.73
C GLY A 159 2.61 19.73 -6.11
N GLU A 160 3.68 20.12 -6.81
CA GLU A 160 5.04 19.94 -6.32
C GLU A 160 5.44 21.12 -5.42
N GLY A 161 5.91 20.85 -4.20
CA GLY A 161 6.34 21.89 -3.26
C GLY A 161 5.21 22.62 -2.51
N ILE A 162 3.93 22.26 -2.72
CA ILE A 162 2.78 22.91 -2.05
C ILE A 162 2.30 22.18 -0.79
N GLY A 163 2.97 21.10 -0.39
CA GLY A 163 2.61 20.26 0.75
C GLY A 163 1.68 19.09 0.42
N LYS A 164 1.32 18.33 1.45
CA LYS A 164 0.50 17.10 1.34
C LYS A 164 -0.95 17.37 1.70
N TRP A 165 -1.88 16.88 0.89
CA TRP A 165 -3.32 16.98 1.13
C TRP A 165 -3.92 15.63 1.53
N LEU A 166 -3.33 14.55 1.02
CA LEU A 166 -3.77 13.17 1.25
C LEU A 166 -2.68 12.38 1.98
N ASP A 167 -3.11 11.38 2.75
CA ASP A 167 -2.18 10.38 3.28
C ASP A 167 -1.63 9.51 2.13
N SER A 168 -0.98 8.40 2.43
CA SER A 168 -0.47 7.49 1.40
C SER A 168 -1.56 6.69 0.68
N GLY A 169 -2.77 6.59 1.26
CA GLY A 169 -3.83 5.71 0.81
C GLY A 169 -3.46 4.22 0.82
N LEU A 170 -2.38 3.85 1.51
CA LEU A 170 -1.90 2.48 1.68
C LEU A 170 -2.56 1.86 2.90
N TYR A 171 -2.99 0.60 2.78
CA TYR A 171 -3.42 -0.20 3.92
C TYR A 171 -2.95 -1.64 3.78
N VAL A 172 -2.63 -2.25 4.92
CA VAL A 172 -2.59 -3.71 5.10
C VAL A 172 -3.58 -4.07 6.20
N ALA A 173 -4.48 -5.01 5.94
CA ALA A 173 -5.42 -5.51 6.93
C ALA A 173 -5.38 -7.03 7.02
N THR A 174 -5.37 -7.57 8.23
CA THR A 174 -5.24 -9.00 8.50
C THR A 174 -5.70 -9.35 9.92
N ASP A 175 -6.05 -10.62 10.15
CA ASP A 175 -6.29 -11.16 11.50
C ASP A 175 -5.05 -11.85 12.06
N LEU A 176 -3.98 -12.00 11.26
CA LEU A 176 -2.73 -12.57 11.71
C LEU A 176 -2.16 -11.76 12.89
N PRO A 177 -1.59 -12.43 13.89
CA PRO A 177 -1.06 -11.77 15.07
C PRO A 177 0.13 -10.87 14.72
N LEU A 178 0.17 -9.67 15.30
CA LEU A 178 1.30 -8.76 15.18
C LEU A 178 2.18 -8.90 16.43
N PRO A 179 3.43 -9.37 16.31
CA PRO A 179 4.34 -9.43 17.46
C PRO A 179 4.63 -8.01 17.97
N LYS A 180 5.07 -7.86 19.22
CA LYS A 180 5.45 -6.52 19.74
C LYS A 180 6.71 -5.99 19.06
N ALA A 181 7.67 -6.88 18.83
CA ALA A 181 8.91 -6.61 18.11
C ALA A 181 9.38 -7.90 17.40
N ILE A 182 10.28 -7.75 16.44
CA ILE A 182 10.91 -8.86 15.71
C ILE A 182 12.43 -8.70 15.68
N GLY A 183 13.14 -9.82 15.54
CA GLY A 183 14.59 -9.83 15.32
C GLY A 183 15.42 -9.29 16.50
N ASP A 184 16.72 -9.18 16.25
CA ASP A 184 17.71 -8.55 17.13
C ASP A 184 18.65 -7.70 16.25
N PRO A 185 18.69 -6.35 16.40
CA PRO A 185 17.94 -5.55 17.37
C PRO A 185 16.41 -5.55 17.12
N PRO A 186 15.59 -5.27 18.15
CA PRO A 186 14.14 -5.35 18.04
C PRO A 186 13.58 -4.29 17.09
N LEU A 187 12.92 -4.74 16.02
CA LEU A 187 12.16 -3.89 15.08
C LEU A 187 10.66 -3.96 15.39
N PRO A 188 9.89 -2.88 15.15
CA PRO A 188 8.44 -2.92 15.33
C PRO A 188 7.78 -3.88 14.32
N ALA A 189 6.67 -4.52 14.71
CA ALA A 189 5.90 -5.34 13.77
C ALA A 189 5.21 -4.55 12.67
N TYR A 190 5.09 -3.23 12.81
CA TYR A 190 4.56 -2.39 11.77
C TYR A 190 5.34 -1.08 11.73
N ALA A 191 5.83 -0.74 10.54
CA ALA A 191 6.46 0.54 10.27
C ALA A 191 5.97 1.07 8.93
N SER A 192 5.88 2.38 8.82
CA SER A 192 5.59 3.06 7.57
C SER A 192 6.40 4.34 7.50
N ASP A 193 6.87 4.70 6.32
CA ASP A 193 7.50 6.01 6.14
C ASP A 193 7.18 6.61 4.78
N ALA A 194 7.04 7.93 4.78
CA ALA A 194 6.78 8.71 3.59
C ALA A 194 8.06 8.86 2.78
N PHE A 195 7.96 8.88 1.46
CA PHE A 195 9.05 9.30 0.59
C PHE A 195 9.41 10.76 0.84
N TYR A 196 10.66 11.10 0.55
CA TYR A 196 11.10 12.48 0.66
C TYR A 196 10.23 13.38 -0.24
N ALA A 197 9.87 14.56 0.26
CA ALA A 197 9.00 15.49 -0.45
C ALA A 197 9.58 15.92 -1.82
N GLY A 198 10.90 15.92 -1.96
CA GLY A 198 11.59 16.17 -3.23
C GLY A 198 11.67 14.96 -4.17
N SER A 199 11.33 13.75 -3.73
CA SER A 199 11.37 12.53 -4.55
C SER A 199 10.06 12.23 -5.27
N CYS A 200 9.18 13.22 -5.44
CA CYS A 200 7.92 13.08 -6.16
C CYS A 200 7.89 13.94 -7.42
N ALA A 201 6.89 13.70 -8.26
CA ALA A 201 6.66 14.47 -9.47
C ALA A 201 5.16 14.56 -9.78
N GLY A 202 4.73 15.75 -10.16
CA GLY A 202 3.36 16.06 -10.54
C GLY A 202 2.34 15.85 -9.43
N TYR A 203 1.10 15.50 -9.81
CA TYR A 203 -0.03 15.45 -8.87
C TYR A 203 0.13 14.41 -7.76
N ASP A 204 1.00 13.42 -7.96
CA ASP A 204 1.35 12.44 -6.94
C ASP A 204 2.01 13.09 -5.71
N CYS A 205 2.63 14.25 -5.87
CA CYS A 205 3.19 15.03 -4.77
C CYS A 205 2.14 15.51 -3.76
N LEU A 206 0.85 15.55 -4.12
CA LEU A 206 -0.24 15.92 -3.22
C LEU A 206 -0.58 14.84 -2.18
N SER A 207 -0.12 13.61 -2.41
CA SER A 207 -0.28 12.49 -1.48
C SER A 207 1.03 12.21 -0.74
N ASN A 208 0.93 11.72 0.49
CA ASN A 208 2.10 11.31 1.25
C ASN A 208 2.54 9.90 0.84
N LYS A 209 2.95 9.74 -0.44
CA LYS A 209 3.47 8.48 -0.98
C LYS A 209 4.61 7.95 -0.12
N GLY A 210 4.72 6.64 -0.04
CA GLY A 210 5.72 5.99 0.79
C GLY A 210 5.60 4.49 0.74
N GLY A 211 6.22 3.84 1.71
CA GLY A 211 6.11 2.39 1.91
C GLY A 211 5.69 2.06 3.33
N MET A 212 5.28 0.82 3.53
CA MET A 212 5.05 0.23 4.83
C MET A 212 5.47 -1.24 4.83
N ILE A 213 5.88 -1.71 5.99
CA ILE A 213 6.16 -3.12 6.26
C ILE A 213 5.37 -3.56 7.49
N VAL A 214 4.79 -4.75 7.38
CA VAL A 214 4.07 -5.42 8.46
C VAL A 214 4.69 -6.80 8.65
N HIS A 215 5.08 -7.13 9.86
CA HIS A 215 5.54 -8.46 10.25
C HIS A 215 4.38 -9.16 10.93
N ALA A 216 3.78 -10.10 10.22
CA ALA A 216 2.70 -10.92 10.74
C ALA A 216 3.27 -12.24 11.25
N ALA A 217 3.05 -12.56 12.52
CA ALA A 217 3.42 -13.86 13.04
C ALA A 217 2.46 -14.93 12.48
N LEU A 218 3.03 -16.09 12.15
CA LEU A 218 2.27 -17.27 11.73
C LEU A 218 2.42 -18.31 12.83
N PRO A 219 1.34 -18.67 13.55
CA PRO A 219 1.43 -19.65 14.63
C PRO A 219 2.14 -20.94 14.19
N GLY A 220 3.20 -21.31 14.91
CA GLY A 220 4.02 -22.49 14.63
C GLY A 220 5.14 -22.30 13.60
N ALA A 221 5.21 -21.18 12.88
CA ALA A 221 6.29 -20.89 11.95
C ALA A 221 7.55 -20.38 12.67
N PRO A 222 8.75 -20.60 12.11
CA PRO A 222 10.01 -20.23 12.75
C PRO A 222 10.36 -18.73 12.67
N GLU A 223 9.67 -17.98 11.83
CA GLU A 223 9.84 -16.54 11.67
C GLU A 223 8.52 -15.87 11.26
N PRO A 224 8.35 -14.56 11.52
CA PRO A 224 7.21 -13.81 11.00
C PRO A 224 7.29 -13.64 9.48
N LEU A 225 6.14 -13.49 8.83
CA LEU A 225 6.04 -13.08 7.44
C LEU A 225 6.12 -11.56 7.32
N ALA A 226 7.08 -11.06 6.54
CA ALA A 226 7.09 -9.65 6.14
C ALA A 226 6.06 -9.41 5.01
N ILE A 227 5.25 -8.36 5.15
CA ILE A 227 4.30 -7.88 4.15
C ILE A 227 4.70 -6.45 3.82
N PHE A 228 5.24 -6.24 2.63
CA PHE A 228 5.63 -4.92 2.16
C PHE A 228 4.56 -4.35 1.22
N ASN A 229 4.17 -3.09 1.44
CA ASN A 229 3.20 -2.37 0.61
C ASN A 229 3.77 -1.00 0.23
N THR A 230 3.69 -0.64 -1.06
CA THR A 230 4.14 0.66 -1.59
C THR A 230 3.24 1.14 -2.72
N HIS A 231 3.23 2.46 -2.94
CA HIS A 231 2.63 3.06 -4.12
C HIS A 231 3.55 4.19 -4.59
N ARG A 232 4.24 3.95 -5.71
CA ARG A 232 5.30 4.85 -6.23
C ARG A 232 4.74 5.86 -7.22
N ASN A 233 5.57 6.82 -7.65
CA ASN A 233 5.20 7.87 -8.58
C ASN A 233 4.70 7.25 -9.88
N SER A 234 3.53 7.68 -10.33
CA SER A 234 3.00 7.32 -11.63
C SER A 234 3.90 7.88 -12.72
N ARG A 235 4.15 7.07 -13.76
CA ARG A 235 4.73 7.60 -15.00
C ARG A 235 3.70 8.50 -15.67
N GLU A 236 2.51 7.95 -15.86
CA GLU A 236 1.28 8.59 -16.31
C GLU A 236 0.16 8.10 -15.37
N PRO A 237 -0.77 8.93 -14.88
CA PRO A 237 -1.09 10.32 -15.22
C PRO A 237 -0.48 11.37 -14.24
N SER A 238 0.84 11.39 -14.06
CA SER A 238 1.52 12.33 -13.16
C SER A 238 1.29 13.82 -13.51
N GLY A 239 1.02 14.13 -14.79
CA GLY A 239 0.74 15.49 -15.25
C GLY A 239 1.99 16.34 -15.51
N VAL A 240 3.17 15.71 -15.53
CA VAL A 240 4.47 16.29 -15.89
C VAL A 240 5.15 15.46 -17.00
N SER A 241 6.36 15.84 -17.42
CA SER A 241 7.09 15.07 -18.43
C SER A 241 7.43 13.66 -17.92
N ILE A 242 7.43 12.69 -18.84
CA ILE A 242 7.78 11.29 -18.55
C ILE A 242 9.13 11.20 -17.85
N ALA A 243 10.15 11.90 -18.34
CA ALA A 243 11.49 11.90 -17.73
C ALA A 243 11.48 12.36 -16.26
N ARG A 244 10.67 13.38 -15.91
CA ARG A 244 10.53 13.84 -14.52
C ARG A 244 9.82 12.81 -13.65
N ALA A 245 8.77 12.19 -14.18
CA ALA A 245 8.01 11.15 -13.50
C ALA A 245 8.87 9.89 -13.25
N GLU A 246 9.65 9.46 -14.24
CA GLU A 246 10.59 8.34 -14.14
C GLU A 246 11.73 8.63 -13.16
N ALA A 247 12.27 9.86 -13.14
CA ALA A 247 13.27 10.25 -12.16
C ALA A 247 12.74 10.16 -10.72
N ALA A 248 11.53 10.68 -10.45
CA ALA A 248 10.86 10.54 -9.17
C ALA A 248 10.61 9.07 -8.80
N HIS A 249 10.18 8.27 -9.78
CA HIS A 249 9.96 6.84 -9.59
C HIS A 249 11.25 6.09 -9.17
N VAL A 250 12.38 6.36 -9.82
CA VAL A 250 13.68 5.77 -9.45
C VAL A 250 14.08 6.18 -8.04
N MET A 251 13.97 7.47 -7.68
CA MET A 251 14.26 7.93 -6.32
C MET A 251 13.40 7.19 -5.28
N GLN A 252 12.09 7.04 -5.52
CA GLN A 252 11.20 6.31 -4.62
C GLN A 252 11.49 4.81 -4.54
N THR A 253 12.03 4.23 -5.61
CA THR A 253 12.52 2.84 -5.61
C THR A 253 13.68 2.67 -4.63
N LEU A 254 14.68 3.56 -4.68
CA LEU A 254 15.81 3.54 -3.75
C LEU A 254 15.37 3.81 -2.30
N GLU A 255 14.35 4.66 -2.11
CA GLU A 255 13.79 4.87 -0.78
C GLU A 255 13.01 3.67 -0.25
N ASN A 256 12.36 2.89 -1.12
CA ASN A 256 11.78 1.61 -0.72
C ASN A 256 12.88 0.62 -0.29
N ASP A 257 14.02 0.60 -0.96
CA ASP A 257 15.16 -0.22 -0.55
C ASP A 257 15.68 0.19 0.83
N ALA A 258 15.78 1.50 1.09
CA ALA A 258 16.16 2.02 2.40
C ALA A 258 15.16 1.62 3.50
N LEU A 259 13.85 1.66 3.21
CA LEU A 259 12.81 1.21 4.14
C LEU A 259 12.94 -0.28 4.45
N LEU A 260 13.09 -1.11 3.42
CA LEU A 260 13.27 -2.55 3.56
C LEU A 260 14.56 -2.90 4.30
N HIS A 261 15.63 -2.13 4.12
CA HIS A 261 16.85 -2.27 4.90
C HIS A 261 16.61 -1.91 6.38
N GLY A 262 15.99 -0.75 6.65
CA GLY A 262 15.80 -0.23 8.00
C GLY A 262 14.80 -1.01 8.85
N PHE A 263 13.83 -1.69 8.23
CA PHE A 263 12.72 -2.33 8.94
C PHE A 263 12.57 -3.82 8.64
N GLY A 264 13.62 -4.54 8.22
CA GLY A 264 13.60 -6.02 8.28
C GLY A 264 13.08 -6.73 7.04
N GLY A 265 13.50 -6.33 5.84
CA GLY A 265 13.06 -6.95 4.59
C GLY A 265 13.82 -8.22 4.15
N ASN A 266 14.68 -8.81 4.99
CA ASN A 266 15.57 -9.93 4.61
C ASN A 266 14.99 -11.33 4.89
N GLY A 267 13.85 -11.43 5.57
CA GLY A 267 13.16 -12.70 5.84
C GLY A 267 12.28 -13.19 4.69
N ALA A 268 11.40 -14.16 4.99
CA ALA A 268 10.31 -14.52 4.10
C ALA A 268 9.34 -13.34 3.96
N MET A 269 8.89 -13.09 2.72
CA MET A 269 8.17 -11.88 2.38
C MET A 269 7.11 -12.11 1.32
N ILE A 270 6.02 -11.35 1.45
CA ILE A 270 5.13 -10.97 0.35
C ILE A 270 5.28 -9.46 0.15
N ALA A 271 5.63 -9.03 -1.05
CA ALA A 271 5.72 -7.63 -1.42
C ALA A 271 4.65 -7.32 -2.46
N ALA A 272 3.87 -6.29 -2.22
CA ALA A 272 2.79 -5.90 -3.10
C ALA A 272 2.78 -4.40 -3.30
N GLY A 273 2.25 -3.94 -4.43
CA GLY A 273 2.19 -2.51 -4.68
C GLY A 273 1.58 -2.13 -6.02
N ASP A 274 1.11 -0.90 -6.08
CA ASP A 274 1.02 -0.16 -7.33
C ASP A 274 2.41 0.44 -7.61
N PHE A 275 3.24 -0.37 -8.27
CA PHE A 275 4.64 -0.05 -8.52
C PHE A 275 4.79 1.02 -9.61
N ASN A 276 3.72 1.36 -10.34
CA ASN A 276 3.71 2.30 -11.46
C ASN A 276 4.77 2.03 -12.56
N ASN A 277 5.19 0.76 -12.69
CA ASN A 277 6.12 0.30 -13.72
C ASN A 277 5.32 -0.13 -14.93
N TYR A 278 5.05 0.81 -15.84
CA TYR A 278 4.22 0.58 -17.02
C TYR A 278 4.70 -0.59 -17.89
N ARG A 279 4.31 -1.83 -17.55
CA ARG A 279 4.56 -3.12 -18.24
C ARG A 279 6.01 -3.44 -18.67
N ALA A 280 6.95 -2.55 -18.43
CA ALA A 280 8.36 -2.63 -18.83
C ALA A 280 9.25 -3.31 -17.77
N GLY A 281 8.65 -3.60 -16.62
CA GLY A 281 9.31 -4.17 -15.45
C GLY A 281 10.06 -3.16 -14.59
N ASP A 282 10.26 -3.51 -13.33
CA ASP A 282 11.30 -2.86 -12.51
C ASP A 282 12.65 -3.48 -12.84
N LYS A 283 13.60 -2.64 -13.24
CA LYS A 283 14.97 -3.07 -13.48
C LYS A 283 15.94 -2.50 -12.45
N THR A 284 15.41 -1.81 -11.44
CA THR A 284 16.19 -1.07 -10.46
C THR A 284 15.84 -1.48 -9.04
N GLY A 285 16.73 -1.15 -8.11
CA GLY A 285 16.55 -1.41 -6.70
C GLY A 285 16.68 -2.86 -6.27
N ARG A 286 16.31 -3.10 -5.03
CA ARG A 286 16.56 -4.36 -4.33
C ARG A 286 15.80 -5.53 -4.94
N PHE A 287 14.53 -5.37 -5.27
CA PHE A 287 13.75 -6.49 -5.82
C PHE A 287 14.26 -6.95 -7.18
N ALA A 288 14.70 -6.03 -8.03
CA ALA A 288 15.26 -6.38 -9.34
C ALA A 288 16.61 -7.11 -9.23
N THR A 289 17.37 -6.86 -8.16
CA THR A 289 18.72 -7.42 -7.95
C THR A 289 18.75 -8.61 -7.00
N ASP A 290 17.70 -8.88 -6.24
CA ASP A 290 17.59 -10.03 -5.34
C ASP A 290 17.12 -11.29 -6.11
N PRO A 291 18.00 -12.28 -6.35
CA PRO A 291 17.63 -13.50 -7.07
C PRO A 291 16.64 -14.41 -6.30
N ALA A 292 16.48 -14.18 -4.99
CA ALA A 292 15.49 -14.87 -4.16
C ALA A 292 14.09 -14.24 -4.28
N PHE A 293 13.99 -13.00 -4.76
CA PHE A 293 12.71 -12.34 -4.99
C PHE A 293 12.11 -12.78 -6.33
N ARG A 294 10.82 -13.13 -6.31
CA ARG A 294 10.08 -13.65 -7.48
C ARG A 294 8.70 -13.00 -7.56
N LEU A 295 8.18 -12.87 -8.77
CA LEU A 295 6.80 -12.48 -9.03
C LEU A 295 5.87 -13.69 -8.93
N ALA A 296 4.70 -13.52 -8.33
CA ALA A 296 3.61 -14.48 -8.41
C ALA A 296 2.85 -14.26 -9.74
N ALA A 297 3.36 -14.88 -10.81
CA ALA A 297 2.85 -14.68 -12.16
C ALA A 297 1.74 -15.67 -12.52
N LYS A 298 0.93 -15.32 -13.53
CA LYS A 298 -0.12 -16.20 -14.06
C LYS A 298 0.49 -17.36 -14.86
N GLY A 299 0.04 -18.57 -14.57
CA GLY A 299 0.28 -19.79 -15.33
C GLY A 299 -0.96 -20.21 -16.11
N ALA A 300 -1.07 -21.52 -16.41
CA ALA A 300 -2.25 -22.08 -17.06
C ALA A 300 -3.45 -22.10 -16.11
N GLY A 301 -4.62 -21.67 -16.58
CA GLY A 301 -5.83 -21.55 -15.75
C GLY A 301 -5.61 -20.60 -14.58
N PHE A 302 -5.87 -21.08 -13.36
CA PHE A 302 -5.60 -20.32 -12.12
C PHE A 302 -4.24 -20.62 -11.50
N ALA A 303 -3.44 -21.53 -12.07
CA ALA A 303 -2.17 -21.90 -11.49
C ALA A 303 -1.23 -20.69 -11.44
N ALA A 304 -0.52 -20.53 -10.34
CA ALA A 304 0.56 -19.56 -10.26
C ALA A 304 1.87 -20.17 -10.78
N ARG A 305 2.79 -19.30 -11.17
CA ARG A 305 4.19 -19.65 -11.42
C ARG A 305 5.10 -18.61 -10.77
N ALA A 306 6.23 -19.06 -10.25
CA ALA A 306 7.30 -18.17 -9.81
C ALA A 306 8.02 -17.60 -11.04
N ALA A 307 8.06 -16.27 -11.19
CA ALA A 307 8.76 -15.62 -12.30
C ALA A 307 9.88 -14.71 -11.78
N PRO A 308 11.03 -14.60 -12.47
CA PRO A 308 12.01 -13.56 -12.16
C PRO A 308 11.43 -12.17 -12.45
N MET A 309 12.02 -11.13 -11.86
CA MET A 309 11.67 -9.73 -12.14
C MET A 309 11.89 -9.33 -13.61
N THR A 310 12.69 -10.08 -14.36
CA THR A 310 12.94 -9.86 -15.79
C THR A 310 11.87 -10.46 -16.71
N ASP A 311 10.88 -11.17 -16.17
CA ASP A 311 9.82 -11.81 -16.97
C ASP A 311 8.81 -10.78 -17.50
N ALA A 312 8.94 -10.40 -18.77
CA ALA A 312 8.06 -9.43 -19.43
C ALA A 312 6.58 -9.84 -19.42
N LYS A 313 6.28 -11.15 -19.46
CA LYS A 313 4.90 -11.62 -19.44
C LYS A 313 4.26 -11.39 -18.07
N ALA A 314 4.99 -11.61 -16.98
CA ALA A 314 4.50 -11.34 -15.63
C ALA A 314 4.08 -9.87 -15.45
N TRP A 315 4.84 -8.93 -16.02
CA TRP A 315 4.56 -7.48 -15.96
C TRP A 315 3.46 -7.00 -16.90
N THR A 316 3.20 -7.71 -17.98
CA THR A 316 2.12 -7.37 -18.92
C THR A 316 0.78 -7.96 -18.49
N ASP A 317 0.81 -9.11 -17.81
CA ASP A 317 -0.37 -9.83 -17.32
C ASP A 317 -1.01 -9.18 -16.07
N ALA A 318 -0.25 -8.39 -15.32
CA ALA A 318 -0.69 -7.72 -14.10
C ALA A 318 -0.14 -6.29 -14.04
N TYR A 319 -1.03 -5.32 -13.81
CA TYR A 319 -0.62 -3.92 -13.67
C TYR A 319 -0.01 -3.65 -12.29
N ASP A 320 -0.67 -4.15 -11.25
CA ASP A 320 -0.17 -4.12 -9.87
C ASP A 320 0.70 -5.35 -9.59
N LEU A 321 1.79 -5.15 -8.86
CA LEU A 321 2.77 -6.20 -8.58
C LEU A 321 2.41 -6.94 -7.30
N LEU A 322 2.51 -8.27 -7.37
CA LEU A 322 2.55 -9.13 -6.18
C LEU A 322 3.73 -10.10 -6.33
N GLY A 323 4.76 -9.87 -5.54
CA GLY A 323 5.96 -10.69 -5.47
C GLY A 323 6.16 -11.30 -4.08
N PHE A 324 7.14 -12.18 -3.99
CA PHE A 324 7.43 -12.93 -2.79
C PHE A 324 8.91 -13.30 -2.72
N ARG A 325 9.35 -13.61 -1.51
CA ARG A 325 10.71 -14.07 -1.22
C ARG A 325 10.65 -15.14 -0.14
N SER A 326 11.41 -16.22 -0.32
CA SER A 326 11.62 -17.21 0.73
C SER A 326 12.86 -16.86 1.56
N SER A 327 12.92 -17.32 2.81
CA SER A 327 14.14 -17.34 3.62
C SER A 327 14.70 -18.76 3.70
N SER A 328 15.78 -18.93 4.45
CA SER A 328 16.29 -20.25 4.83
C SER A 328 15.37 -21.00 5.79
N ALA A 329 14.55 -20.29 6.58
CA ALA A 329 13.68 -20.88 7.59
C ALA A 329 12.25 -21.14 7.08
N MET A 330 11.77 -20.32 6.14
CA MET A 330 10.40 -20.38 5.63
C MET A 330 10.34 -20.19 4.11
N ARG A 331 9.73 -21.16 3.42
CA ARG A 331 9.47 -21.11 1.98
C ARG A 331 8.11 -20.48 1.72
N VAL A 332 8.09 -19.49 0.82
CA VAL A 332 6.89 -18.85 0.29
C VAL A 332 6.70 -19.29 -1.16
N GLU A 333 5.53 -19.83 -1.48
CA GLU A 333 5.24 -20.39 -2.79
C GLU A 333 3.84 -19.97 -3.27
N PRO A 334 3.70 -19.34 -4.44
CA PRO A 334 2.40 -19.04 -4.99
C PRO A 334 1.79 -20.31 -5.57
N LEU A 335 0.54 -20.60 -5.24
CA LEU A 335 -0.22 -21.75 -5.73
C LEU A 335 -1.19 -21.34 -6.84
N ALA A 336 -1.89 -20.21 -6.65
CA ALA A 336 -2.88 -19.73 -7.59
C ALA A 336 -2.86 -18.20 -7.71
N VAL A 337 -3.14 -17.68 -8.91
CA VAL A 337 -3.28 -16.24 -9.20
C VAL A 337 -4.56 -16.03 -10.02
N ALA A 338 -5.37 -15.06 -9.60
CA ALA A 338 -6.55 -14.63 -10.34
C ALA A 338 -6.60 -13.10 -10.43
N THR A 339 -7.04 -12.59 -11.58
CA THR A 339 -7.43 -11.19 -11.76
C THR A 339 -8.93 -11.08 -11.67
N LEU A 340 -9.42 -10.15 -10.86
CA LEU A 340 -10.82 -9.94 -10.57
C LEU A 340 -11.23 -8.52 -10.99
N PHE A 341 -12.50 -8.33 -11.32
CA PHE A 341 -13.07 -7.00 -11.61
C PHE A 341 -12.43 -6.27 -12.80
N ASP A 342 -11.98 -7.03 -13.79
CA ASP A 342 -11.39 -6.54 -15.05
C ASP A 342 -12.42 -6.42 -16.20
N GLY A 343 -13.71 -6.58 -15.90
CA GLY A 343 -14.80 -6.64 -16.89
C GLY A 343 -15.06 -8.04 -17.44
N LYS A 344 -14.08 -8.96 -17.36
CA LYS A 344 -14.24 -10.38 -17.72
C LYS A 344 -14.57 -11.23 -16.49
N ASN A 345 -13.89 -10.97 -15.38
CA ASN A 345 -13.96 -11.69 -14.11
C ASN A 345 -14.68 -10.85 -13.05
N GLY A 346 -15.81 -10.24 -13.42
CA GLY A 346 -16.61 -9.35 -12.58
C GLY A 346 -16.65 -7.90 -13.10
N PRO A 347 -17.55 -7.05 -12.56
CA PRO A 347 -17.72 -5.68 -13.01
C PRO A 347 -16.48 -4.83 -12.71
N VAL A 348 -16.20 -3.83 -13.54
CA VAL A 348 -15.09 -2.89 -13.31
C VAL A 348 -15.44 -1.93 -12.17
N LEU A 349 -14.80 -2.13 -11.01
CA LEU A 349 -15.03 -1.32 -9.80
C LEU A 349 -13.93 -0.28 -9.55
N SER A 350 -12.77 -0.40 -10.18
CA SER A 350 -11.63 0.53 -10.07
C SER A 350 -10.97 0.67 -11.45
N ASP A 351 -10.10 1.69 -11.61
CA ASP A 351 -9.22 1.81 -12.78
C ASP A 351 -8.16 0.69 -12.83
N HIS A 352 -7.99 -0.04 -11.72
CA HIS A 352 -7.16 -1.23 -11.62
C HIS A 352 -8.03 -2.47 -11.33
N ALA A 353 -7.69 -3.57 -12.01
CA ALA A 353 -8.22 -4.89 -11.66
C ALA A 353 -7.56 -5.41 -10.38
N ALA A 354 -8.29 -6.13 -9.55
CA ALA A 354 -7.74 -6.69 -8.32
C ALA A 354 -6.91 -7.94 -8.61
N GLN A 355 -5.81 -8.15 -7.87
CA GLN A 355 -5.04 -9.40 -7.92
C GLN A 355 -5.30 -10.22 -6.66
N TYR A 356 -5.70 -11.49 -6.84
CA TYR A 356 -5.96 -12.43 -5.76
C TYR A 356 -5.00 -13.61 -5.88
N VAL A 357 -4.15 -13.80 -4.88
CA VAL A 357 -3.10 -14.82 -4.89
C VAL A 357 -3.23 -15.73 -3.67
N ILE A 358 -3.13 -17.04 -3.89
CA ILE A 358 -3.04 -18.02 -2.81
C ILE A 358 -1.58 -18.42 -2.69
N PHE A 359 -1.00 -18.19 -1.52
CA PHE A 359 0.34 -18.64 -1.17
C PHE A 359 0.27 -19.85 -0.24
N ARG A 360 1.25 -20.74 -0.37
CA ARG A 360 1.64 -21.70 0.66
C ARG A 360 2.93 -21.21 1.31
N LEU A 361 2.88 -21.08 2.62
CA LEU A 361 4.05 -20.84 3.45
C LEU A 361 4.37 -22.17 4.11
N SER A 362 5.62 -22.62 4.03
CA SER A 362 6.02 -23.93 4.57
C SER A 362 7.39 -23.88 5.23
N TRP A 363 7.54 -24.67 6.29
CA TRP A 363 8.75 -24.74 7.11
C TRP A 363 8.94 -26.16 7.63
N ARG A 364 10.14 -26.45 8.14
CA ARG A 364 10.44 -27.77 8.73
C ARG A 364 9.63 -27.96 10.02
N ALA A 365 9.12 -29.16 10.25
CA ALA A 365 8.34 -29.46 11.45
C ALA A 365 9.14 -29.40 12.76
N ASP A 366 10.46 -29.55 12.68
CA ASP A 366 11.38 -29.47 13.82
C ASP A 366 11.98 -28.07 14.02
N ALA A 367 11.62 -27.09 13.18
CA ALA A 367 12.08 -25.72 13.35
C ALA A 367 11.41 -25.10 14.60
N PRO A 368 12.18 -24.47 15.52
CA PRO A 368 11.62 -23.78 16.67
C PRO A 368 10.66 -22.68 16.23
N ALA A 369 9.44 -22.68 16.76
CA ALA A 369 8.46 -21.65 16.43
C ALA A 369 8.88 -20.29 17.00
N ALA A 370 8.72 -19.23 16.20
CA ALA A 370 8.85 -17.87 16.69
C ALA A 370 7.74 -17.58 17.73
N PRO A 371 8.07 -16.93 18.85
CA PRO A 371 7.08 -16.66 19.88
C PRO A 371 6.02 -15.67 19.40
N VAL A 372 4.75 -16.05 19.55
CA VAL A 372 3.61 -15.14 19.34
C VAL A 372 3.30 -14.45 20.66
N LEU A 373 3.96 -13.31 20.92
CA LEU A 373 3.81 -12.55 22.18
C LEU A 373 2.54 -11.67 22.21
N MET A 374 1.43 -12.21 21.72
CA MET A 374 0.10 -11.60 21.80
C MET A 374 -0.86 -12.62 22.41
N PRO A 375 -1.72 -12.25 23.37
CA PRO A 375 -2.64 -13.20 23.98
C PRO A 375 -3.67 -13.71 22.98
N THR A 376 -4.20 -14.91 23.22
CA THR A 376 -5.41 -15.37 22.54
C THR A 376 -6.64 -14.65 23.08
N CYS A 377 -7.63 -14.38 22.24
CA CYS A 377 -8.87 -13.75 22.69
C CYS A 377 -9.63 -14.70 23.63
N THR A 378 -10.00 -14.20 24.81
CA THR A 378 -10.94 -14.87 25.72
C THR A 378 -12.35 -14.61 25.23
N LEU A 379 -13.14 -15.68 25.05
CA LEU A 379 -14.56 -15.59 24.71
C LEU A 379 -15.39 -15.02 25.86
#